data_AF-A0A158S436-F1
#
_entry.id   AF-A0A158S436-F1
#
_cell.length_a   1.000
_cell.length_b   1.000
_cell.length_c   1.000
_cell.angle_alpha   90.00
_cell.angle_beta   90.00
_cell.angle_gamma   90.00
#
_symmetry.space_group_name_H-M   'P 1'
#
loop_
_entity.id
_entity.type
_entity.pdbx_description
1 polymer ?
#
loop_
_entity_poly.entity_id
_entity_poly.type
_entity_poly.pdbx_seq_one_letter_code
_entity_poly.pdbx_strand_id
1 'polypeptide(L)'
;MRSRNRSGNIGAFLGANAWSVAVLVMLTACGSAEEARQPDAKPTGYTILKADLYAASPADICRARDAAFLNALVQRVSAALPPGTSSFDFVEFRADVPANGKAASALLRFRTNGTDGAAVTMYAVAPFDPQTCAVGPFSGGVGQGPDDPGASVTFRE
;
A
#
# COMPACT_ATOMS: atom_id res chain seq x y z
N MET A 1 -52.26 15.73 -44.83
CA MET A 1 -53.20 16.39 -43.89
C MET A 1 -52.42 17.37 -43.02
N ARG A 2 -52.87 18.65 -42.99
CA ARG A 2 -52.65 19.76 -42.00
C ARG A 2 -51.21 19.98 -41.45
N SER A 3 -50.46 21.03 -41.79
CA SER A 3 -50.64 22.51 -41.68
C SER A 3 -50.49 23.11 -40.26
N ARG A 4 -49.78 24.25 -40.23
CA ARG A 4 -49.57 25.32 -39.19
C ARG A 4 -48.29 25.13 -38.37
N ASN A 5 -47.26 25.99 -38.38
CA ASN A 5 -47.07 27.45 -38.59
C ASN A 5 -47.59 28.34 -37.43
N ARG A 6 -46.65 28.95 -36.67
CA ARG A 6 -46.73 30.21 -35.89
C ARG A 6 -45.36 30.38 -35.18
N SER A 7 -44.48 31.34 -35.48
CA SER A 7 -44.58 32.80 -35.70
C SER A 7 -44.88 33.60 -34.43
N GLY A 8 -43.86 34.37 -34.02
CA GLY A 8 -43.98 35.66 -33.33
C GLY A 8 -44.25 35.61 -31.82
N ASN A 9 -43.99 36.67 -31.05
CA ASN A 9 -43.31 37.93 -31.29
C ASN A 9 -43.15 38.60 -29.90
N ILE A 10 -42.17 39.49 -29.84
CA ILE A 10 -41.90 40.62 -28.92
C ILE A 10 -42.96 40.94 -27.85
N GLY A 11 -42.48 41.17 -26.63
CA GLY A 11 -43.20 41.89 -25.58
C GLY A 11 -42.24 42.55 -24.60
N ALA A 12 -41.65 43.69 -24.98
CA ALA A 12 -41.08 44.63 -24.03
C ALA A 12 -42.23 45.39 -23.35
N PHE A 13 -42.27 45.42 -22.03
CA PHE A 13 -43.04 46.40 -21.27
C PHE A 13 -42.16 47.00 -20.18
N LEU A 14 -41.95 48.31 -20.31
CA LEU A 14 -41.43 49.16 -19.26
C LEU A 14 -42.39 49.17 -18.07
N GLY A 15 -41.81 49.17 -16.88
CA GLY A 15 -42.50 49.48 -15.63
C GLY A 15 -41.47 49.82 -14.56
N ALA A 16 -41.07 51.08 -14.52
CA ALA A 16 -40.31 51.62 -13.40
C ALA A 16 -41.18 51.57 -12.14
N ASN A 17 -40.66 51.02 -11.05
CA ASN A 17 -40.91 51.52 -9.70
C ASN A 17 -39.79 51.05 -8.78
N ALA A 18 -39.26 52.03 -8.05
CA ALA A 18 -38.23 51.91 -7.05
C ALA A 18 -38.56 50.85 -5.98
N TRP A 19 -37.53 50.25 -5.39
CA TRP A 19 -37.24 50.31 -3.95
C TRP A 19 -35.92 49.61 -3.65
N SER A 20 -35.13 50.29 -2.82
CA SER A 20 -33.82 49.91 -2.34
C SER A 20 -33.85 48.63 -1.52
N VAL A 21 -32.95 47.68 -1.82
CA VAL A 21 -32.32 46.86 -0.79
C VAL A 21 -30.84 46.73 -1.15
N ALA A 22 -30.02 47.43 -0.38
CA ALA A 22 -28.59 47.28 -0.38
C ALA A 22 -28.23 45.85 0.05
N VAL A 23 -27.62 45.06 -0.84
CA VAL A 23 -26.92 43.83 -0.47
C VAL A 23 -25.44 44.10 -0.66
N LEU A 24 -24.79 44.39 0.47
CA LEU A 24 -23.35 44.55 0.60
C LEU A 24 -22.72 43.15 0.46
N VAL A 25 -22.30 42.76 -0.74
CA VAL A 25 -21.53 41.52 -0.94
C VAL A 25 -20.08 41.81 -0.59
N MET A 26 -19.69 41.46 0.64
CA MET A 26 -18.27 41.29 0.99
C MET A 26 -17.73 40.12 0.18
N LEU A 27 -17.01 40.41 -0.91
CA LEU A 27 -16.09 39.45 -1.52
C LEU A 27 -14.84 39.40 -0.65
N THR A 28 -14.90 38.51 0.34
CA THR A 28 -13.71 37.98 1.00
C THR A 28 -12.84 37.33 -0.07
N ALA A 29 -11.76 38.02 -0.44
CA ALA A 29 -10.64 37.41 -1.14
C ALA A 29 -9.95 36.42 -0.18
N CYS A 30 -10.54 35.23 -0.01
CA CYS A 30 -9.83 34.05 0.44
C CYS A 30 -9.05 33.53 -0.76
N GLY A 31 -7.90 34.16 -1.03
CA GLY A 31 -6.83 33.50 -1.74
C GLY A 31 -6.33 32.37 -0.85
N SER A 32 -6.99 31.22 -0.92
CA SER A 32 -6.42 29.97 -0.44
C SER A 32 -5.20 29.73 -1.31
N ALA A 33 -4.04 30.09 -0.78
CA ALA A 33 -2.78 29.53 -1.24
C ALA A 33 -2.98 28.03 -1.22
N GLU A 34 -3.07 27.44 -2.42
CA GLU A 34 -3.07 26.00 -2.61
C GLU A 34 -1.76 25.52 -1.99
N GLU A 35 -1.86 25.02 -0.76
CA GLU A 35 -0.76 24.41 -0.05
C GLU A 35 -0.29 23.27 -0.95
N ALA A 36 0.85 23.50 -1.61
CA ALA A 36 1.47 22.51 -2.47
C ALA A 36 1.59 21.25 -1.62
N ARG A 37 0.79 20.22 -1.95
CA ARG A 37 0.83 18.93 -1.28
C ARG A 37 2.29 18.54 -1.22
N GLN A 38 2.82 18.51 -0.01
CA GLN A 38 4.19 18.11 0.25
C GLN A 38 4.37 16.75 -0.44
N PRO A 39 5.41 16.57 -1.29
CA PRO A 39 5.56 15.32 -2.03
C PRO A 39 5.58 14.17 -1.03
N ASP A 40 4.74 13.15 -1.29
CA ASP A 40 4.63 11.95 -0.46
C ASP A 40 6.04 11.49 -0.07
N ALA A 41 6.25 11.27 1.23
CA ALA A 41 7.53 10.81 1.74
C ALA A 41 7.96 9.58 0.93
N LYS A 42 9.14 9.65 0.30
CA LYS A 42 9.71 8.51 -0.43
C LYS A 42 9.64 7.28 0.48
N PRO A 43 9.31 6.09 -0.05
CA PRO A 43 9.17 4.90 0.80
C PRO A 43 10.47 4.69 1.56
N THR A 44 10.44 4.94 2.87
CA THR A 44 11.46 4.47 3.79
C THR A 44 11.20 3.00 4.00
N GLY A 45 12.26 2.19 4.05
CA GLY A 45 12.11 0.81 4.48
C GLY A 45 11.33 0.72 5.80
N TYR A 46 10.65 -0.40 6.02
CA TYR A 46 9.83 -0.61 7.21
C TYR A 46 9.95 -2.05 7.71
N THR A 47 9.63 -2.24 8.99
CA THR A 47 9.65 -3.55 9.64
C THR A 47 8.32 -3.79 10.32
N ILE A 48 7.76 -4.98 10.14
CA ILE A 48 6.55 -5.45 10.81
C ILE A 48 6.96 -6.62 11.69
N LEU A 49 6.78 -6.49 13.00
CA LEU A 49 7.03 -7.55 13.95
C LEU A 49 5.77 -8.38 14.19
N LYS A 50 5.93 -9.57 14.77
CA LYS A 50 4.81 -10.46 15.11
C LYS A 50 3.70 -9.76 15.91
N ALA A 51 4.05 -8.88 16.84
CA ALA A 51 3.09 -8.14 17.65
C ALA A 51 2.19 -7.20 16.81
N ASP A 52 2.71 -6.72 15.67
CA ASP A 52 2.04 -5.76 14.81
C ASP A 52 1.29 -6.44 13.65
N LEU A 53 1.39 -7.77 13.53
CA LEU A 53 0.81 -8.55 12.42
C LEU A 53 -0.70 -8.30 12.28
N TYR A 54 -1.40 -8.18 13.40
CA TYR A 54 -2.85 -7.95 13.48
C TYR A 54 -3.21 -6.58 14.08
N ALA A 55 -2.31 -5.61 13.99
CA ALA A 55 -2.61 -4.25 14.42
C ALA A 55 -3.86 -3.73 13.68
N ALA A 56 -4.82 -3.19 14.43
CA ALA A 56 -6.08 -2.67 13.87
C ALA A 56 -5.83 -1.49 12.91
N SER A 57 -4.74 -0.74 13.13
CA SER A 57 -4.31 0.36 12.27
C SER A 57 -2.84 0.14 11.88
N PRO A 58 -2.56 -0.56 10.77
CA PRO A 58 -1.20 -0.77 10.29
C PRO A 58 -0.52 0.54 9.90
N ALA A 59 0.74 0.70 10.29
CA ALA A 59 1.56 1.87 9.96
C ALA A 59 2.45 1.65 8.71
N ASP A 60 2.14 0.68 7.86
CA ASP A 60 2.88 0.38 6.63
C ASP A 60 2.03 0.57 5.37
N ILE A 61 2.69 1.03 4.31
CA ILE A 61 2.06 1.40 3.04
C ILE A 61 1.34 0.23 2.36
N CYS A 62 1.82 -1.00 2.58
CA CYS A 62 1.27 -2.15 1.87
C CYS A 62 -0.01 -2.67 2.50
N ARG A 63 -0.10 -2.74 3.82
CA ARG A 63 -1.38 -3.06 4.48
C ARG A 63 -2.40 -1.93 4.42
N ALA A 64 -1.95 -0.67 4.28
CA ALA A 64 -2.85 0.45 3.98
C ALA A 64 -3.50 0.32 2.58
N ARG A 65 -2.77 -0.23 1.60
CA ARG A 65 -3.28 -0.47 0.24
C ARG A 65 -4.09 -1.75 0.11
N ASP A 66 -3.62 -2.82 0.75
CA ASP A 66 -4.26 -4.13 0.78
C ASP A 66 -4.09 -4.77 2.16
N ALA A 67 -5.17 -4.79 2.94
CA ALA A 67 -5.17 -5.37 4.28
C ALA A 67 -4.79 -6.87 4.30
N ALA A 68 -4.96 -7.59 3.18
CA ALA A 68 -4.60 -9.00 3.07
C ALA A 68 -3.14 -9.25 2.68
N PHE A 69 -2.37 -8.19 2.34
CA PHE A 69 -1.01 -8.27 1.81
C PHE A 69 -0.12 -9.27 2.56
N LEU A 70 -0.01 -9.11 3.89
CA LEU A 70 0.93 -9.90 4.68
C LEU A 70 0.46 -11.35 4.86
N ASN A 71 -0.85 -11.58 4.92
CA ASN A 71 -1.41 -12.94 5.00
C ASN A 71 -1.18 -13.69 3.68
N ALA A 72 -1.44 -13.04 2.53
CA ALA A 72 -1.17 -13.61 1.22
C ALA A 72 0.33 -13.94 1.06
N LEU A 73 1.21 -13.07 1.56
CA LEU A 73 2.65 -13.30 1.56
C LEU A 73 3.06 -14.53 2.36
N VAL A 74 2.54 -14.66 3.59
CA VAL A 74 2.81 -15.80 4.47
C VAL A 74 2.31 -17.10 3.83
N GLN A 75 1.13 -17.09 3.20
CA GLN A 75 0.60 -18.26 2.50
C GLN A 75 1.49 -18.67 1.32
N ARG A 76 1.98 -17.69 0.54
CA ARG A 76 2.87 -17.95 -0.59
C ARG A 76 4.19 -18.58 -0.14
N VAL A 77 4.82 -18.04 0.91
CA VAL A 77 6.06 -18.61 1.47
C VAL A 77 5.81 -20.01 2.05
N SER A 78 4.71 -20.19 2.78
CA SER A 78 4.33 -21.49 3.35
C SER A 78 4.18 -22.58 2.28
N ALA A 79 3.59 -22.23 1.12
CA ALA A 79 3.42 -23.15 0.00
C ALA A 79 4.73 -23.55 -0.69
N ALA A 80 5.78 -22.73 -0.57
CA ALA A 80 7.10 -22.98 -1.15
C ALA A 80 8.05 -23.75 -0.20
N LEU A 81 7.63 -24.03 1.03
CA LEU A 81 8.50 -24.71 1.99
C LEU A 81 8.79 -26.17 1.60
N PRO A 82 9.97 -26.70 1.95
CA PRO A 82 10.31 -28.09 1.69
C PRO A 82 9.28 -29.06 2.27
N PRO A 83 8.95 -30.16 1.56
CA PRO A 83 8.07 -31.20 2.10
C PRO A 83 8.58 -31.72 3.46
N GLY A 84 7.65 -31.92 4.40
CA GLY A 84 7.97 -32.38 5.76
C GLY A 84 8.22 -31.25 6.76
N THR A 85 8.34 -29.99 6.32
CA THR A 85 8.25 -28.86 7.27
C THR A 85 6.85 -28.76 7.84
N SER A 86 6.73 -28.37 9.10
CA SER A 86 5.43 -28.17 9.75
C SER A 86 5.46 -26.96 10.67
N SER A 87 4.30 -26.36 10.92
CA SER A 87 4.15 -25.07 11.62
C SER A 87 4.75 -23.88 10.86
N PHE A 88 4.21 -22.69 11.10
CA PHE A 88 4.74 -21.44 10.59
C PHE A 88 4.53 -20.37 11.65
N ASP A 89 5.59 -19.98 12.32
CA ASP A 89 5.56 -18.89 13.30
C ASP A 89 6.23 -17.66 12.71
N PHE A 90 5.40 -16.68 12.32
CA PHE A 90 5.88 -15.40 11.82
C PHE A 90 6.75 -14.69 12.87
N VAL A 91 7.94 -14.21 12.46
CA VAL A 91 8.82 -13.42 13.34
C VAL A 91 8.84 -11.97 12.91
N GLU A 92 9.26 -11.71 11.67
CA GLU A 92 9.30 -10.37 11.11
C GLU A 92 9.13 -10.37 9.59
N PHE A 93 8.61 -9.26 9.09
CA PHE A 93 8.73 -8.85 7.71
C PHE A 93 9.51 -7.54 7.66
N ARG A 94 10.46 -7.43 6.74
CA ARG A 94 11.25 -6.23 6.50
C ARG A 94 11.22 -5.90 5.02
N ALA A 95 10.82 -4.68 4.69
CA ALA A 95 11.03 -4.10 3.38
C ALA A 95 12.23 -3.15 3.47
N ASP A 96 13.32 -3.49 2.79
CA ASP A 96 14.48 -2.62 2.63
C ASP A 96 14.33 -1.82 1.34
N VAL A 97 14.26 -0.49 1.46
CA VAL A 97 14.16 0.44 0.33
C VAL A 97 15.35 1.39 0.38
N PRO A 98 16.45 1.07 -0.34
CA PRO A 98 17.66 1.87 -0.31
C PRO A 98 17.47 3.28 -0.91
N ALA A 99 17.96 4.32 -0.24
CA ALA A 99 17.91 5.69 -0.75
C ALA A 99 18.82 5.93 -1.99
N ASN A 100 19.75 5.01 -2.27
CA ASN A 100 20.74 5.10 -3.34
C ASN A 100 20.27 4.50 -4.68
N GLY A 101 18.98 4.18 -4.81
CA GLY A 101 18.40 3.62 -6.03
C GLY A 101 18.77 2.16 -6.30
N LYS A 102 19.40 1.46 -5.33
CA LYS A 102 19.54 0.00 -5.39
C LYS A 102 18.16 -0.67 -5.33
N ALA A 103 18.11 -1.90 -5.84
CA ALA A 103 16.89 -2.70 -5.81
C ALA A 103 16.41 -2.90 -4.36
N ALA A 104 15.14 -2.61 -4.13
CA ALA A 104 14.49 -2.88 -2.86
C ALA A 104 14.26 -4.39 -2.68
N SER A 105 14.26 -4.84 -1.43
CA SER A 105 14.08 -6.24 -1.09
C SER A 105 13.07 -6.42 0.04
N ALA A 106 12.37 -7.55 0.00
CA ALA A 106 11.49 -8.00 1.06
C ALA A 106 12.13 -9.22 1.72
N LEU A 107 12.25 -9.19 3.04
CA LEU A 107 12.69 -10.30 3.87
C LEU A 107 11.57 -10.71 4.80
N LEU A 108 11.21 -11.98 4.79
CA LEU A 108 10.31 -12.60 5.75
C LEU A 108 11.10 -13.60 6.59
N ARG A 109 11.09 -13.43 7.91
CA ARG A 109 11.71 -14.37 8.85
C ARG A 109 10.61 -15.07 9.65
N PHE A 110 10.77 -16.36 9.82
CA PHE A 110 9.81 -17.21 10.51
C PHE A 110 10.51 -18.37 11.20
N ARG A 111 9.82 -19.02 12.13
CA ARG A 111 10.24 -20.31 12.70
C ARG A 111 9.32 -21.38 12.17
N THR A 112 9.87 -22.56 11.94
CA THR A 112 9.12 -23.76 11.55
C THR A 112 9.77 -24.97 12.22
N ASN A 113 9.10 -26.11 12.17
CA ASN A 113 9.75 -27.38 12.49
C ASN A 113 10.29 -27.93 11.18
N GLY A 114 11.59 -28.24 11.16
CA GLY A 114 12.26 -28.90 10.06
C GLY A 114 11.71 -30.30 9.79
N THR A 115 12.26 -30.97 8.78
CA THR A 115 11.84 -32.31 8.37
C THR A 115 12.12 -33.38 9.43
N ASP A 116 13.04 -33.10 10.37
CA ASP A 116 13.36 -33.90 11.55
C ASP A 116 12.51 -33.55 12.78
N GLY A 117 11.59 -32.58 12.65
CA GLY A 117 10.75 -32.08 13.73
C GLY A 117 11.44 -31.04 14.64
N ALA A 118 12.71 -30.70 14.39
CA ALA A 118 13.43 -29.70 15.18
C ALA A 118 12.99 -28.28 14.81
N ALA A 119 12.85 -27.41 15.81
CA ALA A 119 12.55 -26.01 15.56
C ALA A 119 13.75 -25.31 14.89
N VAL A 120 13.51 -24.71 13.72
CA VAL A 120 14.51 -23.99 12.94
C VAL A 120 14.04 -22.57 12.65
N THR A 121 14.97 -21.62 12.59
CA THR A 121 14.70 -20.30 12.04
C THR A 121 14.98 -20.32 10.55
N MET A 122 14.04 -19.78 9.77
CA MET A 122 14.14 -19.67 8.33
C MET A 122 13.87 -18.25 7.87
N TYR A 123 14.32 -17.96 6.65
CA TYR A 123 14.08 -16.71 5.97
C TYR A 123 13.61 -16.96 4.53
N ALA A 124 12.87 -16.00 3.98
CA ALA A 124 12.57 -15.86 2.56
C ALA A 124 12.92 -14.44 2.13
N VAL A 125 13.64 -14.29 1.03
CA VAL A 125 13.99 -13.00 0.44
C VAL A 125 13.54 -12.93 -1.01
N ALA A 126 13.01 -11.78 -1.40
CA ALA A 126 12.57 -11.49 -2.76
C ALA A 126 12.83 -10.04 -3.16
N PRO A 127 12.88 -9.73 -4.47
CA PRO A 127 12.73 -8.38 -4.96
C PRO A 127 11.41 -7.77 -4.49
N PHE A 128 11.43 -6.47 -4.18
CA PHE A 128 10.27 -5.74 -3.70
C PHE A 128 10.08 -4.44 -4.47
N ASP A 129 8.84 -4.15 -4.88
CA ASP A 129 8.45 -2.86 -5.41
C ASP A 129 7.60 -2.11 -4.37
N PRO A 130 8.12 -1.06 -3.71
CA PRO A 130 7.38 -0.31 -2.71
C PRO A 130 6.25 0.56 -3.31
N GLN A 131 6.27 0.84 -4.61
CA GLN A 131 5.22 1.64 -5.26
C GLN A 131 3.97 0.83 -5.53
N THR A 132 4.13 -0.47 -5.81
CA THR A 132 3.01 -1.39 -6.10
C THR A 132 2.74 -2.38 -4.97
N CYS A 133 3.63 -2.44 -3.97
CA CYS A 133 3.67 -3.50 -2.96
C CYS A 133 3.80 -4.91 -3.55
N ALA A 134 4.32 -5.03 -4.77
CA ALA A 134 4.58 -6.31 -5.39
C ALA A 134 5.83 -6.94 -4.79
N VAL A 135 5.72 -8.20 -4.36
CA VAL A 135 6.85 -9.02 -3.93
C VAL A 135 7.09 -10.08 -5.00
N GLY A 136 8.29 -10.08 -5.59
CA GLY A 136 8.69 -11.04 -6.62
C GLY A 136 8.84 -12.47 -6.09
N PRO A 137 9.35 -13.41 -6.92
CA PRO A 137 9.60 -14.78 -6.51
C PRO A 137 10.60 -14.86 -5.35
N PHE A 138 10.37 -15.78 -4.43
CA PHE A 138 11.22 -15.95 -3.26
C PHE A 138 12.35 -16.96 -3.46
N SER A 139 13.44 -16.70 -2.76
CA SER A 139 14.41 -17.72 -2.37
C SER A 139 14.59 -17.67 -0.87
N GLY A 140 14.82 -18.81 -0.23
CA GLY A 140 14.93 -18.83 1.21
C GLY A 140 15.52 -20.12 1.73
N GLY A 141 15.71 -20.17 3.05
CA GLY A 141 16.11 -21.38 3.73
C GLY A 141 16.42 -21.14 5.18
N VAL A 142 17.33 -21.93 5.75
CA VAL A 142 17.65 -21.90 7.19
C VAL A 142 18.63 -20.76 7.47
N GLY A 143 18.39 -20.01 8.55
CA GLY A 143 19.23 -18.88 8.96
C GLY A 143 18.41 -17.64 9.32
N GLN A 144 19.10 -16.57 9.74
CA GLN A 144 18.46 -15.29 10.10
C GLN A 144 18.15 -14.39 8.90
N GLY A 145 18.77 -14.65 7.75
CA GLY A 145 18.67 -13.83 6.54
C GLY A 145 19.80 -14.17 5.56
N PRO A 146 19.82 -13.56 4.36
CA PRO A 146 20.81 -13.87 3.33
C PRO A 146 22.25 -13.50 3.72
N ASP A 147 22.43 -12.55 4.65
CA ASP A 147 23.75 -12.08 5.10
C ASP A 147 24.26 -12.83 6.34
N ASP A 148 23.50 -13.78 6.88
CA ASP A 148 23.90 -14.59 8.03
C ASP A 148 24.96 -15.64 7.60
N PRO A 149 26.14 -15.73 8.24
CA PRO A 149 27.17 -16.70 7.88
C PRO A 149 26.71 -18.17 7.93
N GLY A 150 25.68 -18.47 8.74
CA GLY A 150 25.06 -19.79 8.82
C GLY A 150 23.90 -20.01 7.85
N ALA A 151 23.58 -19.04 6.99
CA ALA A 151 22.46 -19.13 6.09
C ALA A 151 22.67 -20.19 5.01
N SER A 152 21.64 -20.98 4.75
CA SER A 152 21.61 -21.93 3.65
C SER A 152 20.28 -21.81 2.91
N VAL A 153 20.34 -21.69 1.59
CA VAL A 153 19.14 -21.66 0.73
C VAL A 153 18.64 -23.09 0.56
N THR A 154 17.39 -23.34 0.92
CA THR A 154 16.77 -24.67 0.87
C THR A 154 15.48 -24.72 0.05
N PHE A 155 14.94 -23.58 -0.37
CA PHE A 155 13.76 -23.51 -1.23
C PHE A 155 13.74 -22.28 -2.14
N ARG A 156 12.95 -22.38 -3.22
CA ARG A 156 12.66 -21.32 -4.19
C ARG A 156 11.21 -21.47 -4.69
N GLU A 157 10.56 -20.35 -4.97
CA GLU A 157 9.26 -20.30 -5.66
C GLU A 157 9.38 -20.57 -7.16
#